data_AF-A0A3C0BHM9-F1
#
_entry.id   AF-A0A3C0BHM9-F1
#
_cell.length_a   1.000
_cell.length_b   1.000
_cell.length_c   1.000
_cell.angle_alpha   90.00
_cell.angle_beta   90.00
_cell.angle_gamma   90.00
#
_symmetry.space_group_name_H-M   'P 1'
#
loop_
_entity.id
_entity.type
_entity.pdbx_description
1 polymer ?
#
loop_
_entity_poly.entity_id
_entity_poly.type
_entity_poly.pdbx_seq_one_letter_code
_entity_poly.pdbx_strand_id
1 'polypeptide(L)' 'GWPGNIRQLRNCMESAVVMCMKNEITLDDLPPTISGIKDAADITVPVGVTLEEAE' A
#
# COMPACT_ATOMS: atom_id res chain seq x y z
N GLY A 1 -2.21 -8.95 -2.17
CA GLY A 1 -3.59 -9.20 -1.70
C GLY A 1 -4.03 -8.04 -0.83
N TRP A 2 -5.33 -7.83 -0.61
CA TRP A 2 -5.85 -6.70 0.18
C TRP A 2 -5.99 -7.08 1.66
N PRO A 3 -5.03 -6.77 2.55
CA PRO A 3 -5.07 -7.22 3.95
C PRO A 3 -6.28 -6.71 4.76
N GLY A 4 -6.92 -5.63 4.31
CA GLY A 4 -8.06 -4.96 4.94
C GLY A 4 -9.36 -5.07 4.15
N ASN A 5 -9.52 -6.16 3.38
CA ASN A 5 -10.75 -6.52 2.68
C ASN A 5 -11.25 -5.43 1.70
N ILE A 6 -12.57 -5.35 1.49
CA ILE A 6 -13.24 -4.46 0.53
C ILE A 6 -12.95 -2.98 0.83
N ARG A 7 -12.71 -2.61 2.11
CA ARG A 7 -12.37 -1.23 2.47
C ARG A 7 -11.06 -0.79 1.86
N GLN A 8 -10.03 -1.64 1.90
CA GLN A 8 -8.75 -1.32 1.30
C GLN A 8 -8.81 -1.31 -0.23
N LEU A 9 -9.59 -2.22 -0.83
CA LEU A 9 -9.84 -2.18 -2.27
C LEU A 9 -10.44 -0.84 -2.70
N ARG A 10 -11.44 -0.33 -1.94
CA ARG A 10 -12.04 0.99 -2.22
C ARG A 10 -11.01 2.11 -2.16
N ASN A 11 -10.23 2.18 -1.08
CA ASN A 11 -9.21 3.23 -0.92
C ASN A 11 -8.16 3.18 -2.04
N CYS A 12 -7.79 1.98 -2.49
CA CYS A 12 -6.91 1.89 -3.65
C CYS A 12 -7.57 2.40 -4.92
N MET A 13 -8.82 2.02 -5.21
CA MET A 13 -9.50 2.50 -6.41
C MET A 13 -9.65 4.02 -6.40
N GLU A 14 -9.94 4.62 -5.25
CA GLU A 14 -9.96 6.08 -5.06
C GLU A 14 -8.59 6.69 -5.42
N SER A 15 -7.50 6.11 -4.92
CA SER A 15 -6.14 6.58 -5.20
C SER A 15 -5.76 6.40 -6.69
N ALA A 16 -6.12 5.26 -7.27
CA ALA A 16 -5.82 4.93 -8.66
C ALA A 16 -6.55 5.86 -9.65
N VAL A 17 -7.79 6.24 -9.35
CA VAL A 17 -8.52 7.23 -10.16
C VAL A 17 -7.88 8.61 -10.08
N VAL A 18 -7.30 8.98 -8.93
CA VAL A 18 -6.58 10.25 -8.76
C VAL A 18 -5.25 10.24 -9.52
N MET A 19 -4.53 9.12 -9.51
CA MET A 19 -3.23 8.98 -10.19
C MET A 19 -3.37 8.81 -11.70
N CYS A 20 -4.46 8.20 -12.16
CA CYS A 20 -4.68 7.89 -13.56
C CYS A 20 -4.88 9.17 -14.38
N MET A 21 -3.94 9.41 -15.30
CA MET A 21 -4.01 10.54 -16.24
C MET A 21 -4.72 10.19 -17.56
N LYS A 22 -5.12 8.92 -17.72
CA LYS A 22 -5.74 8.38 -18.94
C LYS A 22 -7.16 7.88 -18.63
N ASN A 23 -7.81 7.25 -19.62
CA ASN A 23 -9.13 6.65 -19.45
C ASN A 23 -9.08 5.20 -18.93
N GLU A 24 -7.90 4.62 -18.80
CA GLU A 24 -7.70 3.24 -18.34
C GLU A 24 -6.66 3.23 -17.22
N ILE A 25 -7.01 2.57 -16.12
CA ILE A 25 -6.12 2.35 -14.99
C ILE A 25 -5.18 1.19 -15.33
N THR A 26 -3.89 1.45 -15.23
CA THR A 26 -2.81 0.48 -15.43
C THR A 26 -2.13 0.17 -14.09
N LEU A 27 -1.23 -0.81 -14.07
CA LEU A 27 -0.51 -1.17 -12.84
C LEU A 27 0.32 -0.01 -12.28
N ASP A 28 0.77 0.91 -13.15
CA ASP A 28 1.55 2.08 -12.77
C ASP A 28 0.73 3.13 -12.00
N ASP A 29 -0.61 3.09 -12.15
CA ASP A 29 -1.54 3.97 -11.44
C ASP A 29 -1.95 3.40 -10.07
N LEU A 30 -1.58 2.16 -9.77
CA LEU A 30 -1.89 1.51 -8.50
C LEU A 30 -0.81 1.80 -7.45
N PRO A 31 -1.18 1.81 -6.15
CA PRO A 31 -0.21 1.88 -5.06
C PRO A 31 0.85 0.76 -5.17
N PRO A 32 2.12 1.03 -4.81
CA PRO A 32 3.23 0.06 -4.94
C PRO A 32 2.99 -1.25 -4.18
N THR A 33 2.25 -1.18 -3.08
CA THR A 33 1.83 -2.35 -2.29
C THR A 33 0.95 -3.35 -3.05
N ILE A 34 0.38 -2.93 -4.19
CA ILE A 34 -0.60 -3.68 -4.99
C ILE A 34 -0.10 -3.92 -6.41
N SER A 35 0.56 -2.92 -7.03
CA SER A 35 1.09 -3.03 -8.40
C SER A 35 2.16 -4.12 -8.56
N GLY A 36 2.64 -4.69 -7.45
CA GLY A 36 3.66 -5.73 -7.47
C GLY A 36 5.07 -5.19 -7.68
N ILE A 37 5.21 -3.87 -7.79
CA ILE A 37 6.48 -3.16 -7.71
C ILE A 37 6.90 -3.24 -6.24
N LYS A 38 7.72 -4.25 -5.92
CA LYS A 38 8.40 -4.32 -4.62
C LYS A 38 9.34 -3.13 -4.51
N ASP A 39 8.84 -2.01 -4.00
CA ASP A 39 9.72 -1.14 -3.22
C ASP A 39 10.24 -1.98 -2.07
N ALA A 40 11.57 -2.11 -2.00
CA ALA A 40 12.30 -2.91 -1.03
C ALA A 40 12.23 -2.34 0.40
N ALA A 41 11.05 -1.88 0.81
CA ALA A 41 10.74 -1.32 2.11
C ALA A 41 9.45 -1.95 2.65
N ASP A 42 9.34 -3.28 2.57
CA ASP A 42 8.58 -4.03 3.57
C ASP A 42 9.33 -3.82 4.91
N ILE A 43 9.13 -2.66 5.53
CA ILE A 43 9.52 -2.44 6.92
C ILE A 43 8.53 -3.27 7.72
N THR A 44 8.86 -4.55 7.86
CA THR A 44 8.31 -5.45 8.85
C THR A 44 8.78 -4.92 10.21
N VAL A 45 8.08 -3.92 10.73
CA VAL A 45 8.26 -3.52 12.13
C VAL A 45 7.75 -4.69 12.97
N PRO A 46 8.61 -5.39 13.74
CA PRO A 46 8.10 -6.32 14.72
C PRO A 46 7.24 -5.53 15.72
N VAL A 47 5.93 -5.80 15.73
CA VAL A 47 5.06 -5.40 16.84
C VAL A 47 5.61 -6.13 18.07
N GLY A 48 6.29 -5.41 18.95
CA GLY A 48 6.88 -6.03 20.13
C GLY A 48 8.02 -5.30 20.85
N VAL A 49 8.55 -4.17 20.37
CA VAL A 49 9.45 -3.36 21.23
C VAL A 49 8.60 -2.38 22.02
N THR A 50 8.44 -2.64 23.32
CA THR A 50 7.97 -1.64 24.27
C THR A 50 8.96 -0.48 24.28
N LEU A 51 8.48 0.74 24.54
CA LEU A 51 9.27 1.98 24.63
C LEU A 51 10.30 1.97 25.79
N GLU A 52 10.62 0.80 26.36
CA GLU A 52 11.36 0.63 27.61
C GLU A 52 12.82 0.20 27.42
N GLU A 53 13.26 -0.10 26.19
CA GLU A 53 14.67 -0.44 25.88
C GLU A 53 15.41 0.67 25.11
N ALA A 54 15.04 1.93 25.34
CA ALA A 54 15.74 3.11 24.81
C ALA A 54 16.42 3.92 25.92
N GLU A 55 17.14 3.24 26.81
CA GLU A 55 18.19 3.85 27.67
C GLU A 55 19.58 3.56 27.11
#